data_AF-A0A318XP55-F1
#
_entry.id   AF-A0A318XP55-F1
#
_cell.length_a   1.000
_cell.length_b   1.000
_cell.length_c   1.000
_cell.angle_alpha   90.00
_cell.angle_beta   90.00
_cell.angle_gamma   90.00
#
_symmetry.space_group_name_H-M   'P 1'
#
loop_
_entity.id
_entity.type
_entity.pdbx_description
1 polymer ?
#
loop_
_entity_poly.entity_id
_entity_poly.type
_entity_poly.pdbx_seq_one_letter_code
_entity_poly.pdbx_strand_id
1 'polypeptide(L)'
;MEKGTARITAAAKVKGVQNYVKLTEEETSRILERNRSKLNLTDKQLVRWHKKCLCLVEFEEMHKIEPLDFEHQGNMDDWLIIEKIEDVVAGTSIPYNYNNSKF
;
A
#
# COMPACT_ATOMS: atom_id res chain seq x y z
N MET A 1 -15.38 -3.79 -8.61
CA MET A 1 -14.02 -3.93 -8.06
C MET A 1 -13.36 -5.01 -8.88
N GLU A 2 -12.28 -4.71 -9.58
CA GLU A 2 -11.54 -5.73 -10.32
C GLU A 2 -10.93 -6.70 -9.31
N LYS A 3 -10.94 -8.00 -9.62
CA LYS A 3 -10.27 -9.01 -8.79
C LYS A 3 -8.76 -8.84 -8.95
N GLY A 4 -8.01 -9.03 -7.87
CA GLY A 4 -6.55 -9.07 -7.93
C GLY A 4 -6.06 -10.19 -8.86
N THR A 5 -4.95 -9.97 -9.55
CA THR A 5 -4.34 -10.93 -10.47
C THR A 5 -3.39 -11.91 -9.78
N ALA A 6 -3.16 -11.76 -8.48
CA ALA A 6 -2.13 -12.48 -7.71
C ALA A 6 -0.73 -12.38 -8.35
N ARG A 7 -0.40 -11.23 -8.94
CA ARG A 7 0.90 -10.97 -9.57
C ARG A 7 1.53 -9.68 -9.09
N ILE A 8 2.82 -9.75 -8.81
CA ILE A 8 3.67 -8.60 -8.51
C ILE A 8 4.25 -8.11 -9.84
N THR A 9 3.90 -6.88 -10.24
CA THR A 9 4.16 -6.39 -11.62
C THR A 9 4.88 -5.05 -11.68
N ALA A 10 5.04 -4.39 -10.54
CA ALA A 10 5.73 -3.13 -10.44
C ALA A 10 6.51 -3.04 -9.14
N ALA A 11 7.58 -2.24 -9.18
CA ALA A 11 8.39 -1.89 -8.03
C ALA A 11 8.62 -0.38 -8.01
N ALA A 12 8.81 0.17 -6.82
CA ALA A 12 9.10 1.57 -6.61
C ALA A 12 9.87 1.74 -5.29
N LYS A 13 10.52 2.90 -5.13
CA LYS A 13 11.14 3.30 -3.86
C LYS A 13 10.18 4.19 -3.08
N VAL A 14 10.11 3.99 -1.77
CA VAL A 14 9.39 4.92 -0.89
C VAL A 14 10.21 6.20 -0.79
N LYS A 15 9.63 7.31 -1.23
CA LYS A 15 10.24 8.64 -1.17
C LYS A 15 9.91 9.36 0.13
N GLY A 16 8.70 9.18 0.64
CA GLY A 16 8.24 9.85 1.85
C GLY A 16 6.96 9.26 2.39
N VAL A 17 6.80 9.35 3.70
CA VAL A 17 5.62 8.87 4.43
C VAL A 17 5.08 9.99 5.30
N GLN A 18 3.78 10.26 5.20
CA GLN A 18 3.07 11.23 6.03
C GLN A 18 2.01 10.48 6.84
N ASN A 19 2.18 10.46 8.16
CA ASN A 19 1.28 9.80 9.10
C ASN A 19 0.46 10.83 9.85
N TYR A 20 -0.86 10.69 9.80
CA TYR A 20 -1.82 11.58 10.45
C TYR A 20 -2.75 10.78 11.34
N VAL A 21 -2.97 11.28 12.55
CA VAL A 21 -3.88 10.68 13.54
C VAL A 21 -4.77 11.76 14.14
N LYS A 22 -5.99 11.38 14.52
CA LYS A 22 -6.97 12.26 15.17
C LYS A 22 -7.30 13.54 14.38
N LEU A 23 -7.35 13.46 13.05
CA LEU A 23 -7.70 14.58 12.18
C LEU A 23 -9.13 15.05 12.40
N THR A 24 -9.35 16.36 12.30
CA THR A 24 -10.69 16.94 12.11
C THR A 24 -11.17 16.76 10.67
N GLU A 25 -12.45 17.05 10.42
CA GLU A 25 -12.99 16.96 9.07
C GLU A 25 -12.33 17.94 8.10
N GLU A 26 -12.05 19.17 8.57
CA GLU A 26 -11.39 20.21 7.80
C GLU A 26 -9.93 19.86 7.51
N GLU A 27 -9.21 19.29 8.48
CA GLU A 27 -7.83 18.84 8.28
C GLU A 27 -7.75 17.71 7.26
N THR A 28 -8.65 16.73 7.37
CA THR A 28 -8.74 15.60 6.42
C THR A 28 -8.98 16.11 5.01
N SER A 29 -9.95 17.02 4.82
CA SER A 29 -10.25 17.63 3.52
C SER A 29 -9.06 18.40 2.96
N ARG A 30 -8.36 19.20 3.78
CA ARG A 30 -7.17 19.94 3.35
C ARG A 30 -6.02 19.02 2.93
N ILE A 31 -5.78 17.94 3.67
CA ILE A 31 -4.72 16.96 3.38
C ILE A 31 -5.01 16.24 2.06
N LEU A 32 -6.24 15.77 1.86
CA LEU A 32 -6.62 15.07 0.64
C LEU A 32 -6.56 15.99 -0.59
N GLU A 33 -7.04 17.23 -0.47
CA GLU A 33 -7.02 18.19 -1.58
C GLU A 33 -5.58 18.58 -1.97
N ARG A 34 -4.71 18.83 -0.98
CA ARG A 34 -3.28 19.13 -1.21
C ARG A 34 -2.57 18.02 -1.97
N ASN A 35 -2.99 16.77 -1.79
CA ASN A 35 -2.37 15.59 -2.42
C ASN A 35 -3.18 15.04 -3.61
N ARG A 36 -4.26 15.73 -4.01
CA ARG A 36 -5.25 15.21 -4.97
C ARG A 36 -4.65 14.80 -6.31
N SER A 37 -3.71 15.59 -6.82
CA SER A 37 -3.03 15.31 -8.10
C SER A 37 -2.18 14.04 -8.06
N LYS A 38 -1.65 13.65 -6.89
CA LYS A 38 -0.84 12.44 -6.72
C LYS A 38 -1.67 11.20 -6.38
N LEU A 39 -2.77 11.37 -5.64
CA LEU A 39 -3.59 10.27 -5.16
C LEU A 39 -4.41 9.59 -6.27
N ASN A 40 -4.74 10.32 -7.35
CA ASN A 40 -5.50 9.81 -8.48
C ASN A 40 -6.79 9.05 -8.07
N LEU A 41 -7.49 9.58 -7.06
CA LEU A 41 -8.72 9.00 -6.52
C LEU A 41 -9.95 9.61 -7.20
N THR A 42 -10.97 8.79 -7.45
CA THR A 42 -12.30 9.28 -7.81
C THR A 42 -12.98 9.99 -6.63
N ASP A 43 -14.01 10.80 -6.89
CA ASP A 43 -14.75 11.50 -5.83
C ASP A 43 -15.36 10.53 -4.80
N LYS A 44 -15.84 9.36 -5.23
CA LYS A 44 -16.34 8.31 -4.33
C LYS A 44 -15.24 7.76 -3.42
N GLN A 45 -14.02 7.61 -3.95
CA GLN A 45 -12.88 7.17 -3.16
C GLN A 45 -12.39 8.27 -2.21
N LEU A 46 -12.41 9.54 -2.61
CA LEU A 46 -12.11 10.66 -1.72
C LEU A 46 -13.03 10.68 -0.50
N VAL A 47 -14.34 10.49 -0.70
CA VAL A 47 -15.31 10.36 0.40
C VAL A 47 -15.01 9.15 1.27
N ARG A 48 -14.70 7.98 0.66
CA ARG A 48 -14.35 6.76 1.42
C ARG A 48 -13.10 6.94 2.28
N TRP A 49 -12.09 7.62 1.76
CA TRP A 49 -10.81 7.88 2.41
C TRP A 49 -10.84 9.10 3.34
N HIS A 50 -11.98 9.77 3.51
CA HIS A 50 -12.14 10.79 4.53
C HIS A 50 -12.18 10.14 5.92
N LYS A 51 -11.00 9.86 6.47
CA LYS A 51 -10.76 9.15 7.72
C LYS A 51 -9.94 10.02 8.68
N LYS A 52 -10.22 9.88 9.97
CA LYS A 52 -9.50 10.59 11.04
C LYS A 52 -8.05 10.15 11.21
N CYS A 53 -7.67 9.03 10.59
CA CYS A 53 -6.30 8.53 10.54
C CYS A 53 -5.95 8.23 9.09
N LEU A 54 -4.82 8.76 8.62
CA LEU A 54 -4.35 8.59 7.25
C LEU A 54 -2.84 8.31 7.26
N CYS A 55 -2.42 7.35 6.44
CA CYS A 55 -1.04 7.16 6.05
C CYS A 55 -0.94 7.40 4.55
N LEU A 56 -0.18 8.42 4.14
CA LEU A 56 0.09 8.71 2.74
C LEU A 56 1.54 8.31 2.44
N VAL A 57 1.70 7.44 1.45
CA VAL A 57 3.02 6.95 1.00
C VAL A 57 3.28 7.47 -0.40
N GLU A 58 4.32 8.29 -0.54
CA GLU A 58 4.81 8.77 -1.84
C GLU A 58 5.88 7.83 -2.35
N PHE A 59 5.73 7.42 -3.61
CA PHE A 59 6.70 6.57 -4.30
C PHE A 59 7.48 7.37 -5.35
N GLU A 60 8.71 6.96 -5.59
CA GLU A 60 9.54 7.40 -6.71
C GLU A 60 10.15 6.21 -7.44
N GLU A 61 10.73 6.46 -8.62
CA GLU A 61 11.34 5.41 -9.46
C GLU A 61 10.39 4.23 -9.75
N MET A 62 9.09 4.51 -9.93
CA MET A 62 8.12 3.47 -10.27
C MET A 62 8.43 2.89 -11.64
N HIS A 63 8.61 1.57 -11.70
CA HIS A 63 8.88 0.84 -12.94
C HIS A 63 8.16 -0.51 -12.93
N LYS A 64 7.88 -1.03 -14.13
CA LYS A 64 7.38 -2.38 -14.29
C LYS A 64 8.52 -3.37 -14.09
N ILE A 65 8.20 -4.50 -13.49
CA ILE A 65 9.10 -5.66 -13.39
C ILE A 65 8.52 -6.82 -14.20
N GLU A 66 9.35 -7.84 -14.45
CA GLU A 66 8.82 -9.11 -14.93
C GLU A 66 7.81 -9.67 -13.90
N PRO A 67 6.60 -10.05 -14.31
CA PRO A 67 5.58 -10.50 -13.38
C PRO A 67 6.04 -11.70 -12.55
N LEU A 68 5.91 -11.57 -11.23
CA LEU A 68 6.11 -12.67 -10.29
C LEU A 68 4.76 -13.15 -9.80
N ASP A 69 4.54 -14.46 -9.80
CA ASP A 69 3.32 -15.05 -9.24
C ASP A 69 3.41 -15.01 -7.70
N PHE A 70 2.43 -14.36 -7.08
CA PHE A 70 2.35 -14.17 -5.64
C PHE A 70 1.65 -15.38 -5.00
N GLU A 71 2.29 -15.99 -4.01
CA GLU A 71 1.72 -17.10 -3.26
C GLU A 71 0.96 -16.58 -2.04
N HIS A 72 -0.35 -16.40 -2.20
CA HIS A 72 -1.22 -15.94 -1.12
C HIS A 72 -1.32 -16.98 -0.01
N GLN A 73 -0.98 -16.58 1.21
CA GLN A 73 -1.01 -17.40 2.42
C GLN A 73 -2.15 -16.93 3.35
N GLY A 74 -2.80 -17.86 4.06
CA GLY A 74 -3.69 -17.59 5.20
C GLY A 74 -4.56 -16.33 5.15
N ASN A 75 -4.63 -15.60 6.26
CA ASN A 75 -5.15 -14.24 6.32
C ASN A 75 -3.94 -13.29 6.23
N MET A 76 -3.71 -12.73 5.05
CA MET A 76 -2.64 -11.77 4.80
C MET A 76 -3.20 -10.34 4.82
N ASP A 77 -2.47 -9.45 5.48
CA ASP A 77 -2.76 -8.03 5.45
C ASP A 77 -2.49 -7.43 4.06
N ASP A 78 -3.08 -6.25 3.81
CA ASP A 78 -2.83 -5.46 2.60
C ASP A 78 -1.35 -5.03 2.45
N TRP A 79 -0.55 -5.14 3.53
CA TRP A 79 0.86 -4.76 3.61
C TRP A 79 1.69 -5.89 4.24
N LEU A 80 2.73 -6.31 3.54
CA LEU A 80 3.66 -7.34 3.99
C LEU A 80 5.03 -6.72 4.23
N ILE A 81 5.57 -6.91 5.42
CA ILE A 81 6.91 -6.41 5.77
C ILE A 81 7.87 -7.58 5.68
N ILE A 82 8.62 -7.63 4.58
CA ILE A 82 9.54 -8.71 4.22
C ILE A 82 10.92 -8.14 3.93
N GLU A 83 11.97 -8.95 4.13
CA GLU A 83 13.35 -8.56 3.81
C GLU A 83 13.67 -8.77 2.33
N LYS A 84 13.07 -9.79 1.73
CA LYS A 84 13.31 -10.21 0.35
C LYS A 84 12.02 -10.67 -0.31
N ILE A 85 11.88 -10.42 -1.61
CA ILE A 85 10.62 -10.67 -2.35
C ILE A 85 10.32 -12.16 -2.49
N GLU A 86 11.36 -12.99 -2.50
CA GLU A 86 11.29 -14.44 -2.68
C GLU A 86 10.47 -15.14 -1.58
N ASP A 87 10.35 -14.52 -0.40
CA ASP A 87 9.57 -15.07 0.72
C ASP A 87 8.08 -15.16 0.44
N VAL A 88 7.59 -14.49 -0.61
CA VAL A 88 6.16 -14.46 -1.00
C VAL A 88 5.91 -14.84 -2.46
N VAL A 89 6.94 -15.23 -3.20
CA VAL A 89 6.84 -15.64 -4.61
C VAL A 89 6.63 -17.15 -4.71
N ALA A 90 5.75 -17.57 -5.61
CA ALA A 90 5.44 -18.98 -5.83
C ALA A 90 6.71 -19.82 -6.10
N GLY A 91 6.86 -20.91 -5.34
CA GLY A 91 7.99 -21.84 -5.47
C GLY A 91 9.18 -21.57 -4.52
N THR A 92 9.30 -20.35 -3.99
CA THR A 92 10.29 -20.01 -2.95
C THR A 92 9.65 -19.51 -1.65
N SER A 93 8.33 -19.32 -1.66
CA SER A 93 7.54 -18.81 -0.55
C SER A 93 7.78 -19.59 0.74
N ILE A 94 7.88 -18.85 1.84
CA ILE A 94 7.98 -19.40 3.20
C ILE A 94 6.81 -18.86 4.05
N PRO A 95 6.39 -19.56 5.11
CA PRO A 95 5.33 -19.08 5.99
C PRO A 95 5.58 -17.65 6.48
N TYR A 96 4.69 -16.72 6.14
CA TYR A 96 4.80 -15.33 6.56
C TYR A 96 4.72 -15.22 8.08
N ASN A 97 5.64 -14.47 8.68
CA ASN A 97 5.66 -14.21 10.11
C ASN A 97 5.53 -12.71 10.39
N TYR A 98 4.79 -12.36 11.44
CA TYR A 98 4.50 -10.99 11.81
C TYR A 98 5.56 -10.37 12.75
N ASN A 99 6.74 -10.97 12.89
CA ASN A 99 7.76 -10.44 13.83
C ASN A 99 8.21 -9.04 13.42
N ASN A 100 8.29 -8.78 12.12
CA ASN A 100 8.66 -7.47 11.57
C ASN A 100 7.48 -6.49 11.50
N SER A 101 6.27 -6.94 11.81
CA SER A 101 5.04 -6.12 11.76
C SER A 101 4.61 -5.56 13.11
N LYS A 102 5.32 -5.90 14.19
CA LYS A 102 5.04 -5.39 15.53
C LYS A 102 5.78 -4.08 15.75
N PHE A 103 5.03 -3.00 15.94
CA PHE A 103 5.51 -1.71 16.44
C PHE A 103 5.06 -1.53 17.90
#